data_AF-A0A7J5TVH5-F1
#
_entry.id   AF-A0A7J5TVH5-F1
#
_cell.length_a   1.000
_cell.length_b   1.000
_cell.length_c   1.000
_cell.angle_alpha   90.00
_cell.angle_beta   90.00
_cell.angle_gamma   90.00
#
_symmetry.space_group_name_H-M   'P 1'
#
loop_
_entity.id
_entity.type
_entity.pdbx_description
1 polymer ?
#
loop_
_entity_poly.entity_id
_entity_poly.type
_entity_poly.pdbx_seq_one_letter_code
_entity_poly.pdbx_strand_id
1 'polypeptide(L)'
;MNDQTSARMAKKRVQAATASGEWRNKMKAARNALPAGIGQQDVLVYISQFFPDLDRLTYATRWRNAWLGRVADPELTTAVEKAAEHYIQLKAKASKRLSRQKMKLMS
;
A
#
# COMPACT_ATOMS: atom_id res chain seq x y z
N MET A 1 2.08 43.62 -12.27
CA MET A 1 1.70 43.10 -10.93
C MET A 1 1.21 41.63 -10.96
N ASN A 2 1.79 40.73 -11.78
CA ASN A 2 1.29 39.34 -11.93
C ASN A 2 2.32 38.21 -11.65
N ASP A 3 3.58 38.52 -11.39
CA ASP A 3 4.63 37.49 -11.30
C ASP A 3 4.67 36.75 -9.96
N GLN A 4 4.34 37.42 -8.85
CA GLN A 4 4.40 36.79 -7.53
C GLN A 4 3.32 35.71 -7.34
N THR A 5 2.15 35.90 -7.95
CA THR A 5 1.04 34.94 -7.91
C THR A 5 1.36 33.69 -8.73
N SER A 6 1.95 33.86 -9.91
CA SER A 6 2.39 32.78 -10.80
C SER A 6 3.49 31.93 -10.16
N ALA A 7 4.49 32.55 -9.54
CA ALA A 7 5.57 31.85 -8.84
C ALA A 7 5.06 31.06 -7.61
N ARG A 8 4.11 31.62 -6.85
CA ARG A 8 3.49 30.94 -5.70
C ARG A 8 2.65 29.74 -6.12
N MET A 9 1.89 29.85 -7.21
CA MET A 9 1.11 28.76 -7.77
C MET A 9 1.99 27.63 -8.31
N ALA A 10 3.11 27.97 -8.96
CA ALA A 10 4.09 26.99 -9.42
C ALA A 10 4.71 26.21 -8.24
N LYS A 11 5.17 26.90 -7.19
CA LYS A 11 5.73 26.25 -5.99
C LYS A 11 4.74 25.32 -5.30
N LYS A 12 3.47 25.73 -5.14
CA LYS A 12 2.41 24.87 -4.58
C LYS A 12 2.14 23.64 -5.44
N ARG A 13 2.12 23.78 -6.77
CA ARG A 13 1.94 22.66 -7.71
C ARG A 13 3.09 21.66 -7.62
N VAL A 14 4.33 22.13 -7.51
CA VAL A 14 5.51 21.28 -7.33
C VAL A 14 5.39 20.49 -6.03
N GLN A 15 5.12 21.15 -4.89
CA GLN A 15 4.98 20.48 -3.58
C GLN A 15 3.85 19.44 -3.56
N ALA A 16 2.68 19.74 -4.15
CA ALA A 16 1.57 18.80 -4.25
C ALA A 16 1.89 17.59 -5.13
N ALA A 17 2.65 17.78 -6.22
CA ALA A 17 3.15 16.70 -7.06
C ALA A 17 4.17 15.83 -6.31
N THR A 18 5.01 16.42 -5.45
CA THR A 18 5.96 15.70 -4.59
C THR A 18 5.22 14.80 -3.60
N ALA A 19 4.25 15.35 -2.85
CA ALA A 19 3.45 14.59 -1.89
C ALA A 19 2.67 13.44 -2.56
N SER A 20 2.12 13.68 -3.77
CA SER A 20 1.44 12.62 -4.55
C SER A 20 2.41 11.55 -5.06
N GLY A 21 3.66 11.92 -5.36
CA GLY A 21 4.73 10.97 -5.70
C GLY A 21 5.11 10.08 -4.52
N GLU A 22 5.23 10.67 -3.33
CA GLU A 22 5.57 9.97 -2.09
C GLU A 22 4.58 8.86 -1.76
N TRP A 23 3.27 9.14 -1.80
CA TRP A 23 2.25 8.12 -1.52
C TRP A 23 2.27 6.97 -2.51
N ARG A 24 2.48 7.25 -3.80
CA ARG A 24 2.63 6.20 -4.82
C ARG A 24 3.87 5.33 -4.57
N ASN A 25 4.97 5.94 -4.15
CA ASN A 25 6.20 5.23 -3.80
C ASN A 25 6.01 4.36 -2.55
N LYS A 26 5.35 4.87 -1.51
CA LYS A 26 5.01 4.10 -0.30
C LYS A 26 4.14 2.90 -0.62
N MET A 27 3.08 3.08 -1.42
CA MET A 27 2.22 1.98 -1.86
C MET A 27 3.01 0.91 -2.63
N LYS A 28 3.91 1.33 -3.54
CA LYS A 28 4.79 0.41 -4.27
C LYS A 28 5.73 -0.35 -3.31
N ALA A 29 6.31 0.33 -2.33
CA ALA A 29 7.18 -0.28 -1.34
C ALA A 29 6.43 -1.31 -0.48
N ALA A 30 5.24 -0.96 0.02
CA ALA A 30 4.39 -1.85 0.81
C ALA A 30 4.01 -3.12 0.02
N ARG A 31 3.64 -2.96 -1.26
CA ARG A 31 3.37 -4.08 -2.16
C ARG A 31 4.58 -4.99 -2.34
N ASN A 32 5.76 -4.42 -2.53
CA ASN A 32 6.99 -5.19 -2.75
C ASN A 32 7.47 -5.90 -1.47
N ALA A 33 7.05 -5.45 -0.30
CA ALA A 33 7.38 -6.07 0.98
C ALA A 33 6.53 -7.32 1.27
N LEU A 34 5.44 -7.54 0.53
CA LEU A 34 4.58 -8.71 0.71
C LEU A 34 5.35 -10.01 0.47
N PRO A 35 5.15 -11.04 1.31
CA PRO A 35 5.65 -12.38 1.04
C PRO A 35 5.24 -12.91 -0.34
N ALA A 36 6.11 -13.73 -0.95
CA ALA A 36 5.75 -14.51 -2.12
C ALA A 36 4.45 -15.30 -1.89
N GLY A 37 3.57 -15.30 -2.89
CA GLY A 37 2.25 -15.91 -2.82
C GLY A 37 1.13 -15.00 -2.27
N ILE A 38 1.46 -13.85 -1.67
CA ILE A 38 0.45 -12.88 -1.21
C ILE A 38 0.19 -11.84 -2.29
N GLY A 39 -1.04 -11.83 -2.81
CA GLY A 39 -1.47 -10.97 -3.90
C GLY A 39 -2.41 -9.85 -3.48
N GLN A 40 -2.93 -9.13 -4.49
CA GLN A 40 -3.89 -8.03 -4.29
C GLN A 40 -5.17 -8.50 -3.58
N GLN A 41 -5.64 -9.72 -3.88
CA GLN A 41 -6.87 -10.26 -3.31
C GLN A 41 -6.71 -10.58 -1.81
N ASP A 42 -5.59 -11.18 -1.41
CA ASP A 42 -5.31 -11.49 0.00
C ASP A 42 -5.27 -10.22 0.84
N VAL A 43 -4.58 -9.19 0.33
CA VAL A 43 -4.50 -7.87 0.98
C VAL A 43 -5.90 -7.25 1.10
N LEU A 44 -6.72 -7.33 0.05
CA LEU A 44 -8.08 -6.80 0.08
C LEU A 44 -8.94 -7.52 1.13
N VAL A 45 -8.86 -8.84 1.21
CA VAL A 45 -9.58 -9.67 2.21
C VAL A 45 -9.15 -9.33 3.63
N TYR A 46 -7.87 -9.05 3.85
CA TYR A 46 -7.39 -8.61 5.17
C TYR A 46 -7.93 -7.21 5.51
N ILE A 47 -7.82 -6.25 4.57
CA ILE A 47 -8.24 -4.87 4.80
C ILE A 47 -9.75 -4.75 5.00
N SER A 48 -10.57 -5.53 4.28
CA SER A 48 -12.02 -5.49 4.39
C SER A 48 -12.55 -5.88 5.78
N GLN A 49 -11.76 -6.63 6.57
CA GLN A 49 -12.09 -6.94 7.97
C GLN A 49 -12.06 -5.70 8.88
N PHE A 50 -11.22 -4.71 8.55
CA PHE A 50 -11.04 -3.49 9.34
C PHE A 50 -11.71 -2.27 8.71
N PHE A 51 -11.93 -2.32 7.40
CA PHE A 51 -12.53 -1.25 6.62
C PHE A 51 -13.62 -1.84 5.70
N PRO A 52 -14.76 -2.28 6.25
CA PRO A 52 -15.82 -2.95 5.49
C PRO A 52 -16.41 -2.05 4.39
N ASP A 53 -16.32 -0.73 4.54
CA ASP A 53 -16.79 0.22 3.52
C ASP A 53 -15.92 0.24 2.25
N LEU A 54 -14.68 -0.25 2.32
CA LEU A 54 -13.79 -0.41 1.16
C LEU A 54 -14.17 -1.62 0.27
N ASP A 55 -15.10 -2.46 0.71
CA ASP A 55 -15.57 -3.65 -0.01
C ASP A 55 -16.67 -3.34 -1.06
N ARG A 56 -17.15 -2.09 -1.12
CA ARG A 56 -18.18 -1.70 -2.09
C ARG A 56 -17.60 -1.59 -3.50
N LEU A 57 -18.39 -1.97 -4.52
CA LEU A 57 -18.09 -1.80 -5.96
C LEU A 57 -17.52 -0.42 -6.33
N THR A 58 -17.94 0.63 -5.62
CA THR A 58 -17.46 2.01 -5.78
C THR A 58 -15.96 2.17 -5.46
N TYR A 59 -15.43 1.39 -4.52
CA TYR A 59 -14.02 1.42 -4.11
C TYR A 59 -13.14 0.48 -4.91
N ALA A 60 -13.69 -0.46 -5.69
CA ALA A 60 -12.90 -1.37 -6.51
C ALA A 60 -11.98 -0.63 -7.52
N THR A 61 -12.50 0.44 -8.13
CA THR A 61 -11.72 1.29 -9.05
C THR A 61 -10.67 2.12 -8.32
N ARG A 62 -11.03 2.72 -7.17
CA ARG A 62 -10.11 3.49 -6.30
C ARG A 62 -8.96 2.60 -5.83
N TRP A 63 -9.30 1.40 -5.36
CA TRP A 63 -8.37 0.34 -4.96
C TRP A 63 -7.45 -0.07 -6.10
N ARG A 64 -8.00 -0.46 -7.26
CA ARG A 64 -7.19 -0.85 -8.43
C ARG A 64 -6.23 0.27 -8.85
N ASN A 65 -6.69 1.51 -8.86
CA ASN A 65 -5.87 2.65 -9.26
C ASN A 65 -4.77 2.96 -8.24
N ALA A 66 -5.07 2.91 -6.94
CA ALA A 66 -4.08 3.05 -5.88
C ALA A 66 -3.05 1.91 -5.94
N TRP A 67 -3.51 0.66 -6.05
CA TRP A 67 -2.66 -0.53 -6.16
C TRP A 67 -1.71 -0.44 -7.35
N LEU A 68 -2.21 -0.03 -8.52
CA LEU A 68 -1.38 0.16 -9.72
C LEU A 68 -0.52 1.44 -9.68
N GLY A 69 -0.56 2.22 -8.61
CA GLY A 69 0.20 3.47 -8.48
C GLY A 69 -0.27 4.57 -9.44
N ARG A 70 -1.48 4.48 -9.98
CA ARG A 70 -2.08 5.49 -10.88
C ARG A 70 -2.58 6.70 -10.11
N VAL A 71 -2.99 6.50 -8.86
CA VAL A 71 -3.50 7.53 -7.97
C VAL A 71 -2.74 7.47 -6.65
N ALA A 72 -2.49 8.64 -6.06
CA ALA A 72 -1.97 8.77 -4.70
C ALA A 72 -3.12 8.66 -3.71
N ASP A 73 -3.13 7.62 -2.89
CA ASP A 73 -4.21 7.34 -1.94
C ASP A 73 -3.65 7.01 -0.56
N PRO A 74 -3.54 8.00 0.35
CA PRO A 74 -2.92 7.80 1.65
C PRO A 74 -3.61 6.74 2.51
N GLU A 75 -4.95 6.73 2.50
CA GLU A 75 -5.77 5.84 3.31
C GLU A 75 -5.57 4.38 2.89
N LEU A 76 -5.67 4.10 1.59
CA LEU A 76 -5.41 2.77 1.06
C LEU A 76 -3.93 2.38 1.23
N THR A 77 -3.01 3.32 1.05
CA THR A 77 -1.58 3.06 1.24
C THR A 77 -1.28 2.59 2.65
N THR A 78 -1.80 3.28 3.67
CA THR A 78 -1.65 2.89 5.08
C THR A 78 -2.32 1.56 5.38
N ALA A 79 -3.47 1.26 4.76
CA ALA A 79 -4.11 -0.05 4.91
C ALA A 79 -3.24 -1.18 4.33
N VAL A 80 -2.60 -0.96 3.17
CA VAL A 80 -1.66 -1.92 2.57
C VAL A 80 -0.37 -2.07 3.37
N GLU A 81 0.16 -0.99 3.95
CA GLU A 81 1.31 -1.05 4.86
C GLU A 81 1.01 -1.98 6.06
N LYS A 82 -0.16 -1.81 6.71
CA LYS A 82 -0.59 -2.68 7.81
C LYS A 82 -0.77 -4.13 7.38
N ALA A 83 -1.33 -4.36 6.20
CA ALA A 83 -1.47 -5.71 5.65
C ALA A 83 -0.10 -6.36 5.39
N ALA A 84 0.85 -5.61 4.82
CA ALA A 84 2.20 -6.08 4.59
C ALA A 84 2.90 -6.47 5.89
N GLU A 85 2.83 -5.62 6.91
CA GLU A 85 3.35 -5.92 8.25
C GLU A 85 2.75 -7.22 8.82
N HIS A 86 1.43 -7.39 8.72
CA HIS A 86 0.75 -8.59 9.17
C HIS A 86 1.29 -9.86 8.50
N TYR A 87 1.36 -9.89 7.17
CA TYR A 87 1.81 -11.07 6.43
C TYR A 87 3.31 -11.35 6.61
N ILE A 88 4.14 -10.33 6.75
CA ILE A 88 5.56 -10.49 7.09
C ILE A 88 5.71 -11.16 8.45
N GLN A 89 4.97 -10.69 9.46
CA GLN A 89 4.97 -11.29 10.80
C GLN A 89 4.44 -12.73 10.77
N LEU A 90 3.39 -13.00 9.99
CA LEU A 90 2.82 -14.34 9.82
C LEU A 90 3.85 -15.31 9.23
N LYS A 91 4.54 -14.91 8.16
CA LYS A 91 5.64 -15.68 7.54
C LYS A 91 6.76 -15.92 8.54
N ALA A 92 7.19 -14.90 9.27
CA ALA A 92 8.26 -15.01 10.26
C ALA A 92 7.90 -16.01 11.39
N LYS A 93 6.66 -15.95 11.90
CA LYS A 93 6.15 -16.91 12.90
C LYS A 93 6.12 -18.34 12.35
N ALA A 94 5.64 -18.53 11.12
CA ALA A 94 5.61 -19.83 10.47
C ALA A 94 7.02 -20.41 10.28
N SER A 95 7.96 -19.60 9.76
CA SER A 95 9.36 -19.98 9.60
C SER A 95 10.02 -20.36 10.92
N LYS A 96 9.78 -19.60 12.00
CA LYS A 96 10.30 -19.91 13.34
C LYS A 96 9.75 -21.24 13.86
N ARG A 97 8.47 -21.52 13.64
CA ARG A 97 7.84 -22.79 14.02
C ARG A 97 8.43 -23.98 13.25
N LEU A 98 8.58 -23.85 11.93
CA LEU A 98 9.15 -24.90 11.08
C LEU A 98 10.62 -25.17 11.41
N SER A 99 11.42 -24.12 11.68
CA SER A 99 12.81 -24.26 12.10
C SER A 99 12.94 -25.08 13.40
N ARG A 100 12.06 -24.87 14.38
CA ARG A 100 12.00 -25.70 15.60
C ARG A 100 11.68 -27.17 15.30
N GLN A 101 10.92 -27.43 14.24
CA GLN A 101 10.58 -28.77 13.77
C GLN A 101 11.64 -29.36 12.81
N LYS A 102 12.80 -28.69 12.62
CA LYS A 102 13.85 -29.05 11.64
C LYS A 102 13.35 -29.09 10.19
N MET A 103 12.29 -28.36 9.86
CA MET A 103 11.72 -28.23 8.52
C MET A 103 11.95 -26.81 7.96
N LYS A 104 11.89 -26.64 6.64
CA LYS A 104 12.03 -25.33 5.97
C LYS A 104 10.76 -24.97 5.21
N LEU A 105 10.42 -23.68 5.20
CA LEU A 105 9.36 -23.12 4.37
C LEU A 105 9.86 -23.09 2.92
N MET A 106 9.18 -23.78 2.01
CA MET A 106 9.48 -23.68 0.59
C MET A 106 8.93 -22.34 0.07
N SER A 107 9.78 -21.64 -0.68
CA SER A 107 9.57 -20.28 -1.18
C SER A 107 8.81 -20.23 -2.49
#